data_AF-A0A7S2TK83-F1
#
_entry.id   AF-A0A7S2TK83-F1
#
_cell.length_a   1.000
_cell.length_b   1.000
_cell.length_c   1.000
_cell.angle_alpha   90.00
_cell.angle_beta   90.00
_cell.angle_gamma   90.00
#
_symmetry.space_group_name_H-M   'P 1'
#
loop_
_entity.id
_entity.type
_entity.pdbx_description
1 polymer ?
#
loop_
_entity_poly.entity_id
_entity_poly.type
_entity_poly.pdbx_seq_one_letter_code
_entity_poly.pdbx_strand_id
1 'polypeptide(L)'
;NGGPGASSFFGLFVELGPYMLSDASLKTEAYNTTGVPTLFRNEYSWTKAANILILNSPPPVGFSYCDPAGPAAGGTSCGSWNDSRTAVHNYEFLLNWFEAFPAYKNNDFYITGESYAGIYVPTLAREIINNPNDINLKGWAVGDGCLGNDIICGHGPGSWKGPYFNVEFMHGHGQFSDKTYEMIQAKCSEDELKYGVETDTCQQLIDRMNKEVGGYYAYNLYDDCWYENDLDMAYHPNRSYWGPPPLTTRGDGFDAALNDYPCGGP
;
A
#
# COMPACT_ATOMS: atom_id res chain seq x y z
N ASN A 1 1.62 -4.26 6.11
CA ASN A 1 1.18 -3.65 4.83
C ASN A 1 2.04 -2.43 4.51
N GLY A 2 1.85 -1.81 3.34
CA GLY A 2 2.70 -0.74 2.81
C GLY A 2 2.19 0.69 3.08
N GLY A 3 1.81 1.41 2.00
CA GLY A 3 1.38 2.81 2.03
C GLY A 3 2.38 3.75 1.36
N PRO A 4 3.37 4.34 2.08
CA PRO A 4 3.60 4.34 3.54
C PRO A 4 2.40 4.79 4.37
N GLY A 5 2.24 4.21 5.57
CA GLY A 5 1.23 4.65 6.53
C GLY A 5 -0.09 3.86 6.50
N ALA A 6 -0.17 2.77 5.74
CA ALA A 6 -1.33 1.89 5.77
C ALA A 6 -1.27 0.94 6.98
N SER A 7 -2.40 0.75 7.65
CA SER A 7 -2.49 -0.18 8.78
C SER A 7 -2.37 -1.63 8.32
N SER A 8 -1.58 -2.43 9.05
CA SER A 8 -1.53 -3.88 8.80
C SER A 8 -2.78 -4.63 9.25
N PHE A 9 -3.75 -3.94 9.85
CA PHE A 9 -5.09 -4.49 10.01
C PHE A 9 -5.81 -4.71 8.69
N PHE A 10 -5.38 -4.05 7.61
CA PHE A 10 -5.81 -4.41 6.27
C PHE A 10 -5.50 -5.89 5.99
N GLY A 11 -4.24 -6.32 6.12
CA GLY A 11 -3.89 -7.74 5.98
C GLY A 11 -4.63 -8.66 6.94
N LEU A 12 -4.89 -8.21 8.17
CA LEU A 12 -5.64 -9.01 9.14
C LEU A 12 -7.11 -9.21 8.74
N PHE A 13 -7.80 -8.17 8.30
CA PHE A 13 -9.27 -8.21 8.15
C PHE A 13 -9.75 -8.26 6.71
N VAL A 14 -8.90 -8.06 5.70
CA VAL A 14 -9.34 -8.11 4.30
C VAL A 14 -8.45 -8.97 3.40
N GLU A 15 -7.41 -9.62 3.94
CA GLU A 15 -6.52 -10.49 3.16
C GLU A 15 -6.34 -11.89 3.79
N LEU A 16 -5.49 -11.99 4.82
CA LEU A 16 -4.88 -13.25 5.25
C LEU A 16 -5.30 -13.73 6.65
N GLY A 17 -5.97 -12.88 7.43
CA GLY A 17 -6.33 -13.20 8.81
C GLY A 17 -7.44 -14.25 8.92
N PRO A 18 -7.72 -14.73 10.15
CA PRO A 18 -8.69 -15.79 10.40
C PRO A 18 -10.15 -15.35 10.19
N TYR A 19 -10.38 -14.04 10.18
CA TYR A 19 -11.68 -13.42 9.99
C TYR A 19 -11.57 -12.26 9.00
N MET A 20 -12.62 -12.07 8.21
CA MET A 20 -12.70 -11.06 7.17
C MET A 20 -13.83 -10.07 7.46
N LEU A 21 -13.60 -8.82 7.05
CA LEU A 21 -14.59 -7.77 6.88
C LEU A 21 -14.88 -7.59 5.40
N SER A 22 -16.13 -7.25 5.08
CA SER A 22 -16.60 -6.87 3.75
C SER A 22 -17.84 -5.99 3.89
N ASP A 23 -18.43 -5.51 2.80
CA ASP A 23 -19.71 -4.78 2.86
C ASP A 23 -20.82 -5.59 3.52
N ALA A 24 -20.78 -6.92 3.42
CA ALA A 24 -21.74 -7.78 4.10
C ALA A 24 -21.65 -7.65 5.63
N SER A 25 -20.50 -7.23 6.17
CA SER A 25 -20.28 -7.01 7.60
C SER A 25 -21.15 -5.89 8.16
N LEU A 26 -21.57 -4.95 7.30
CA LEU A 26 -22.41 -3.80 7.63
C LEU A 26 -23.89 -4.03 7.31
N LYS A 27 -24.26 -5.21 6.82
CA LYS A 27 -25.62 -5.53 6.36
C LYS A 27 -26.31 -6.60 7.23
N THR A 28 -25.73 -6.94 8.39
CA THR A 28 -26.26 -7.96 9.30
C THR A 28 -27.20 -7.36 10.34
N GLU A 29 -28.10 -8.19 10.89
CA GLU A 29 -28.94 -7.81 12.02
C GLU A 29 -28.12 -7.43 13.27
N ALA A 30 -27.00 -8.12 13.48
CA ALA A 30 -26.07 -7.82 14.57
C ALA A 30 -25.46 -6.41 14.42
N TYR A 31 -25.05 -6.03 13.21
CA TYR A 31 -24.58 -4.68 12.93
C TYR A 31 -25.69 -3.65 13.18
N ASN A 32 -26.90 -3.87 12.66
CA ASN A 32 -28.03 -2.95 12.85
C ASN A 32 -28.39 -2.73 14.33
N THR A 33 -28.08 -3.70 15.19
CA THR A 33 -28.36 -3.64 16.63
C THR A 33 -27.21 -3.02 17.43
N THR A 34 -25.96 -3.25 17.03
CA THR A 34 -24.77 -2.93 17.85
C THR A 34 -23.89 -1.83 17.27
N GLY A 35 -24.00 -1.55 15.96
CA GLY A 35 -23.07 -0.71 15.20
C GLY A 35 -21.71 -1.36 14.95
N VAL A 36 -21.49 -2.61 15.38
CA VAL A 36 -20.20 -3.30 15.23
C VAL A 36 -20.22 -4.20 13.99
N PRO A 37 -19.28 -4.04 13.04
CA PRO A 37 -19.23 -4.87 11.85
C PRO A 37 -19.11 -6.36 12.17
N THR A 38 -19.88 -7.20 11.48
CA THR A 38 -19.83 -8.65 11.67
C THR A 38 -18.61 -9.26 10.98
N LEU A 39 -17.84 -10.07 11.72
CA LEU A 39 -16.70 -10.80 11.19
C LEU A 39 -17.12 -12.13 10.56
N PHE A 40 -16.61 -12.44 9.37
CA PHE A 40 -16.82 -13.72 8.69
C PHE A 40 -15.57 -14.57 8.74
N ARG A 41 -15.70 -15.89 8.87
CA ARG A 41 -14.53 -16.78 8.91
C ARG A 41 -13.82 -16.81 7.56
N ASN A 42 -12.48 -16.69 7.57
CA ASN A 42 -11.65 -16.89 6.39
C ASN A 42 -11.25 -18.36 6.25
N GLU A 43 -11.77 -19.06 5.23
CA GLU A 43 -11.38 -20.44 4.97
C GLU A 43 -9.96 -20.59 4.39
N TYR A 44 -9.33 -19.50 3.96
CA TYR A 44 -7.98 -19.49 3.39
C TYR A 44 -6.95 -18.78 4.28
N SER A 45 -7.27 -18.60 5.56
CA SER A 45 -6.38 -17.89 6.48
C SER A 45 -4.99 -18.51 6.59
N TRP A 46 -3.97 -17.66 6.59
CA TRP A 46 -2.58 -18.05 6.83
C TRP A 46 -2.35 -18.56 8.26
N THR A 47 -3.24 -18.22 9.20
CA THR A 47 -3.20 -18.76 10.57
C THR A 47 -3.42 -20.28 10.63
N LYS A 48 -3.92 -20.90 9.55
CA LYS A 48 -3.99 -22.37 9.44
C LYS A 48 -2.60 -23.01 9.27
N ALA A 49 -1.58 -22.25 8.86
CA ALA A 49 -0.24 -22.74 8.56
C ALA A 49 0.86 -22.16 9.48
N ALA A 50 0.64 -20.98 10.07
CA ALA A 50 1.65 -20.30 10.89
C ALA A 50 1.02 -19.45 12.01
N ASN A 51 1.84 -19.09 13.00
CA ASN A 51 1.50 -18.03 13.94
C ASN A 51 1.74 -16.67 13.24
N ILE A 52 0.69 -15.87 13.10
CA ILE A 52 0.75 -14.59 12.37
C ILE A 52 0.78 -13.43 13.37
N LEU A 53 1.83 -12.60 13.28
CA LEU A 53 1.97 -11.36 14.04
C LEU A 53 1.68 -10.17 13.11
N ILE A 54 0.69 -9.35 13.49
CA ILE A 54 0.32 -8.14 12.76
C ILE A 54 0.90 -6.92 13.46
N LEU A 55 1.70 -6.12 12.74
CA LEU A 55 2.36 -4.93 13.26
C LEU A 55 1.87 -3.68 12.51
N ASN A 56 1.28 -2.75 13.25
CA ASN A 56 1.02 -1.39 12.75
C ASN A 56 2.27 -0.54 12.94
N SER A 57 2.84 -0.03 11.84
CA SER A 57 4.08 0.73 11.86
C SER A 57 4.21 1.64 10.64
N PRO A 58 4.90 2.79 10.76
CA PRO A 58 5.34 3.41 12.03
C PRO A 58 4.19 4.14 12.74
N PRO A 59 4.29 4.50 14.03
CA PRO A 59 3.32 5.41 14.66
C PRO A 59 3.16 6.72 13.86
N PRO A 60 1.95 7.28 13.67
CA PRO A 60 0.72 6.93 14.37
C PRO A 60 -0.22 5.97 13.59
N VAL A 61 0.32 5.03 12.81
CA VAL A 61 -0.50 4.11 12.00
C VAL A 61 -1.39 3.22 12.86
N GLY A 62 -2.69 3.17 12.53
CA GLY A 62 -3.67 2.32 13.22
C GLY A 62 -3.82 2.71 14.69
N PHE A 63 -3.51 1.78 15.60
CA PHE A 63 -3.48 2.06 17.05
C PHE A 63 -2.08 2.36 17.59
N SER A 64 -1.05 2.34 16.75
CA SER A 64 0.30 2.70 17.18
C SER A 64 0.36 4.21 17.41
N TYR A 65 1.02 4.65 18.48
CA TYR A 65 1.15 6.06 18.82
C TYR A 65 2.53 6.37 19.41
N CYS A 66 2.80 7.65 19.60
CA CYS A 66 4.05 8.14 20.19
C CYS A 66 3.75 9.16 21.28
N ASP A 67 4.60 9.20 22.31
CA ASP A 67 4.54 10.26 23.31
C ASP A 67 5.35 11.48 22.86
N PRO A 68 4.88 12.71 23.15
CA PRO A 68 3.67 13.06 23.90
C PRO A 68 2.41 13.21 23.03
N ALA A 69 2.46 12.87 21.74
CA ALA A 69 1.35 13.11 20.81
C ALA A 69 0.09 12.27 21.15
N GLY A 70 0.27 11.10 21.75
CA GLY A 70 -0.79 10.25 22.24
C GLY A 70 -1.59 9.54 21.13
N PRO A 71 -2.62 8.76 21.51
CA PRO A 71 -3.35 7.88 20.58
C PRO A 71 -4.26 8.59 19.58
N ALA A 72 -4.51 9.90 19.74
CA ALA A 72 -5.26 10.72 18.79
C ALA A 72 -4.35 11.43 17.78
N ALA A 73 -3.05 11.11 17.78
CA ALA A 73 -2.06 11.64 16.84
C ALA A 73 -2.37 11.16 15.41
N GLY A 74 -2.15 12.03 14.42
CA GLY A 74 -2.36 11.72 13.01
C GLY A 74 -1.22 12.25 12.15
N GLY A 75 -1.06 11.72 10.93
CA GLY A 75 -0.04 12.17 9.98
C GLY A 75 1.37 12.26 10.58
N THR A 76 1.96 13.46 10.57
CA THR A 76 3.35 13.71 11.01
C THR A 76 3.51 13.97 12.50
N SER A 77 2.49 13.73 13.33
CA SER A 77 2.52 14.00 14.77
C SER A 77 3.65 13.26 15.53
N CYS A 78 4.14 12.14 15.01
CA CYS A 78 5.25 11.38 15.58
C CYS A 78 6.65 11.77 15.06
N GLY A 79 6.73 12.95 14.46
CA GLY A 79 7.93 13.46 13.81
C GLY A 79 8.18 12.80 12.46
N SER A 80 9.32 13.14 11.86
CA SER A 80 9.66 12.63 10.52
C SER A 80 10.05 11.16 10.57
N TRP A 81 9.36 10.35 9.77
CA TRP A 81 9.73 8.97 9.50
C TRP A 81 10.53 8.88 8.21
N ASN A 82 11.48 7.95 8.20
CA ASN A 82 12.16 7.48 7.00
C ASN A 82 12.34 5.97 7.12
N ASP A 83 12.79 5.33 6.04
CA ASP A 83 12.89 3.87 5.97
C ASP A 83 13.84 3.31 7.04
N SER A 84 14.99 3.96 7.25
CA SER A 84 15.97 3.54 8.27
C SER A 84 15.41 3.63 9.69
N ARG A 85 14.76 4.75 10.03
CA ARG A 85 14.15 4.94 11.36
C ARG A 85 13.03 3.91 11.57
N THR A 86 12.21 3.66 10.56
CA THR A 86 11.13 2.65 10.61
C THR A 86 11.70 1.25 10.84
N ALA A 87 12.78 0.89 10.15
CA ALA A 87 13.43 -0.41 10.32
C ALA A 87 13.99 -0.60 11.74
N VAL A 88 14.67 0.41 12.30
CA VAL A 88 15.18 0.37 13.69
C VAL A 88 14.05 0.21 14.69
N HIS A 89 12.98 0.99 14.58
CA HIS A 89 11.84 0.89 15.50
C HIS A 89 11.10 -0.46 15.38
N ASN A 90 10.97 -1.01 14.18
CA ASN A 90 10.40 -2.34 13.98
C ASN A 90 11.27 -3.44 14.59
N TYR A 91 12.59 -3.28 14.51
CA TYR A 91 13.53 -4.20 15.14
C TYR A 91 13.45 -4.14 16.68
N GLU A 92 13.42 -2.94 17.26
CA GLU A 92 13.20 -2.75 18.71
C GLU A 92 11.87 -3.34 19.17
N PHE A 93 10.81 -3.18 18.39
CA PHE A 93 9.53 -3.84 18.66
C PHE A 93 9.68 -5.36 18.73
N LEU A 94 10.40 -5.99 17.78
CA LEU A 94 10.59 -7.44 17.79
C LEU A 94 11.38 -7.91 19.01
N LEU A 95 12.41 -7.18 19.43
CA LEU A 95 13.16 -7.51 20.65
C LEU A 95 12.23 -7.54 21.86
N ASN A 96 11.45 -6.47 22.06
CA ASN A 96 10.49 -6.38 23.16
C ASN A 96 9.39 -7.44 23.06
N TRP A 97 8.94 -7.77 21.85
CA TRP A 97 7.93 -8.79 21.63
C TRP A 97 8.44 -10.18 22.02
N PHE A 98 9.66 -10.56 21.60
CA PHE A 98 10.24 -11.85 21.99
C PHE A 98 10.61 -11.95 23.46
N GLU A 99 10.88 -10.83 24.14
CA GLU A 99 11.00 -10.79 25.60
C GLU A 99 9.66 -11.01 26.29
N ALA A 100 8.58 -10.37 25.81
CA ALA A 100 7.24 -10.54 26.35
C ALA A 100 6.64 -11.93 26.04
N PHE A 101 7.02 -12.54 24.92
CA PHE A 101 6.52 -13.83 24.44
C PHE A 101 7.65 -14.85 24.24
N PRO A 102 8.36 -15.25 25.32
CA PRO A 102 9.57 -16.06 25.22
C PRO A 102 9.34 -17.46 24.64
N ALA A 103 8.10 -17.96 24.67
CA ALA A 103 7.71 -19.24 24.08
C ALA A 103 7.94 -19.31 22.55
N TYR A 104 8.05 -18.15 21.87
CA TYR A 104 8.23 -18.08 20.42
C TYR A 104 9.70 -17.90 20.00
N LYS A 105 10.65 -17.68 20.92
CA LYS A 105 12.05 -17.36 20.58
C LYS A 105 12.73 -18.39 19.67
N ASN A 106 12.42 -19.67 19.86
CA ASN A 106 13.04 -20.76 19.09
C ASN A 106 12.29 -21.11 17.80
N ASN A 107 11.15 -20.45 17.51
CA ASN A 107 10.41 -20.72 16.29
C ASN A 107 11.16 -20.19 15.08
N ASP A 108 10.95 -20.81 13.93
CA ASP A 108 11.37 -20.24 12.67
C ASP A 108 10.61 -18.93 12.44
N PHE A 109 11.35 -17.84 12.23
CA PHE A 109 10.79 -16.51 12.06
C PHE A 109 10.89 -16.07 10.60
N TYR A 110 9.78 -15.58 10.06
CA TYR A 110 9.69 -15.07 8.70
C TYR A 110 9.07 -13.68 8.72
N ILE A 111 9.51 -12.82 7.80
CA ILE A 111 8.97 -11.46 7.66
C ILE A 111 8.21 -11.39 6.34
N THR A 112 6.96 -10.96 6.37
CA THR A 112 6.14 -10.84 5.17
C THR A 112 5.54 -9.45 5.07
N GLY A 113 5.34 -8.96 3.85
CA GLY A 113 4.70 -7.67 3.62
C GLY A 113 4.28 -7.48 2.17
N GLU A 114 3.58 -6.39 1.91
CA GLU A 114 3.09 -6.02 0.59
C GLU A 114 3.25 -4.52 0.28
N SER A 115 3.23 -4.15 -1.00
CA SER A 115 3.30 -2.76 -1.46
C SER A 115 4.59 -2.08 -0.96
N TYR A 116 4.52 -0.91 -0.31
CA TYR A 116 5.69 -0.23 0.27
C TYR A 116 6.47 -1.09 1.30
N ALA A 117 5.88 -2.18 1.81
CA ALA A 117 6.65 -3.13 2.59
C ALA A 117 7.74 -3.87 1.79
N GLY A 118 7.81 -3.71 0.47
CA GLY A 118 9.00 -4.04 -0.32
C GLY A 118 10.25 -3.26 0.10
N ILE A 119 10.09 -2.12 0.78
CA ILE A 119 11.17 -1.41 1.47
C ILE A 119 11.26 -1.86 2.94
N TYR A 120 10.14 -1.95 3.66
CA TYR A 120 10.14 -2.27 5.10
C TYR A 120 10.68 -3.66 5.42
N VAL A 121 10.30 -4.68 4.65
CA VAL A 121 10.65 -6.07 4.92
C VAL A 121 12.16 -6.31 4.75
N PRO A 122 12.81 -5.93 3.63
CA PRO A 122 14.25 -6.13 3.50
C PRO A 122 15.07 -5.24 4.44
N THR A 123 14.61 -4.02 4.74
CA THR A 123 15.31 -3.14 5.68
C THR A 123 15.26 -3.68 7.11
N LEU A 124 14.11 -4.19 7.57
CA LEU A 124 14.00 -4.87 8.86
C LEU A 124 14.82 -6.16 8.91
N ALA A 125 14.79 -6.98 7.86
CA ALA A 125 15.62 -8.18 7.79
C ALA A 125 17.11 -7.83 7.90
N ARG A 126 17.54 -6.74 7.25
CA ARG A 126 18.91 -6.22 7.37
C ARG A 126 19.24 -5.79 8.80
N GLU A 127 18.33 -5.11 9.50
CA GLU A 127 18.54 -4.75 10.91
C GLU A 127 18.75 -5.98 11.80
N ILE A 128 17.95 -7.05 11.60
CA ILE A 128 18.10 -8.31 12.34
C ILE A 128 19.43 -9.00 12.03
N ILE A 129 19.83 -9.05 10.77
CA ILE A 129 21.08 -9.69 10.34
C ILE A 129 22.29 -8.94 10.89
N ASN A 130 22.26 -7.61 10.88
CA ASN A 130 23.37 -6.78 11.36
C ASN A 130 23.45 -6.73 12.89
N ASN A 131 22.33 -6.93 13.58
CA ASN A 131 22.22 -6.92 15.04
C ASN A 131 21.61 -8.25 15.52
N PRO A 132 22.37 -9.37 15.51
CA PRO A 132 21.83 -10.66 15.92
C PRO A 132 21.47 -10.67 17.40
N ASN A 133 20.22 -11.01 17.73
CA ASN A 133 19.67 -11.05 19.10
C ASN A 133 18.71 -12.24 19.28
N ASP A 134 19.18 -13.44 18.96
CA ASP A 134 18.44 -14.71 19.07
C ASP A 134 17.11 -14.80 18.27
N ILE A 135 16.85 -13.85 17.36
CA ILE A 135 15.75 -13.95 16.40
C ILE A 135 16.14 -14.95 15.32
N ASN A 136 15.48 -16.10 15.29
CA ASN A 136 15.73 -17.18 14.33
C ASN A 136 15.14 -16.89 12.94
N LEU A 137 15.61 -15.81 12.29
CA LEU A 137 15.18 -15.41 10.95
C LEU A 137 15.56 -16.46 9.89
N LYS A 138 14.55 -16.99 9.19
CA LYS A 138 14.72 -17.99 8.12
C LYS A 138 14.53 -17.42 6.72
N GLY A 139 13.77 -16.35 6.58
CA GLY A 139 13.56 -15.71 5.29
C GLY A 139 12.49 -14.64 5.35
N TRP A 140 12.18 -14.08 4.19
CA TRP A 140 11.11 -13.11 4.03
C TRP A 140 10.41 -13.26 2.68
N ALA A 141 9.20 -12.71 2.57
CA ALA A 141 8.44 -12.65 1.33
C ALA A 141 7.81 -11.27 1.16
N VAL A 142 7.71 -10.80 -0.09
CA VAL A 142 7.09 -9.52 -0.41
C VAL A 142 6.11 -9.74 -1.56
N GLY A 143 4.83 -9.41 -1.34
CA GLY A 143 3.80 -9.35 -2.38
C GLY A 143 3.78 -7.98 -3.03
N ASP A 144 3.71 -7.91 -4.36
CA ASP A 144 3.50 -6.69 -5.14
C ASP A 144 4.31 -5.49 -4.62
N GLY A 145 5.60 -5.77 -4.42
CA GLY A 145 6.49 -4.94 -3.62
C GLY A 145 6.99 -3.69 -4.33
N CYS A 146 7.14 -2.64 -3.54
CA CYS A 146 7.94 -1.48 -3.83
C CYS A 146 9.44 -1.84 -3.83
N LEU A 147 10.07 -1.91 -5.01
CA LEU A 147 11.46 -2.39 -5.14
C LEU A 147 12.49 -1.26 -5.29
N GLY A 148 12.10 -0.04 -4.93
CA GLY A 148 12.93 1.16 -4.97
C GLY A 148 12.78 1.99 -6.26
N ASN A 149 13.47 3.12 -6.27
CA ASN A 149 13.31 4.19 -7.27
C ASN A 149 13.77 3.82 -8.69
N ASP A 150 14.58 2.78 -8.83
CA ASP A 150 15.08 2.33 -10.14
C ASP A 150 14.13 1.33 -10.81
N ILE A 151 13.09 0.85 -10.12
CA ILE A 151 12.15 -0.15 -10.64
C ILE A 151 10.71 0.36 -10.56
N ILE A 152 10.08 0.30 -9.38
CA ILE A 152 8.63 0.49 -9.24
C ILE A 152 8.32 1.04 -7.85
N CYS A 153 8.68 2.32 -7.62
CA CYS A 153 8.27 3.11 -6.47
C CYS A 153 8.99 4.46 -6.32
N GLY A 154 8.29 5.44 -5.73
CA GLY A 154 8.86 6.67 -5.19
C GLY A 154 7.82 7.80 -5.17
N HIS A 155 7.96 8.76 -4.24
CA HIS A 155 7.10 9.94 -4.16
C HIS A 155 7.91 11.24 -4.32
N GLY A 156 7.45 12.17 -5.18
CA GLY A 156 8.13 13.42 -5.54
C GLY A 156 8.37 13.61 -7.06
N PRO A 157 8.71 14.83 -7.51
CA PRO A 157 9.15 15.05 -8.89
C PRO A 157 10.34 14.14 -9.21
N GLY A 158 10.22 13.26 -10.22
CA GLY A 158 11.27 12.32 -10.62
C GLY A 158 11.34 11.00 -9.81
N SER A 159 10.26 10.62 -9.13
CA SER A 159 10.22 9.43 -8.27
C SER A 159 9.44 8.22 -8.83
N TRP A 160 8.93 8.35 -10.05
CA TRP A 160 8.85 7.24 -11.00
C TRP A 160 9.90 7.55 -12.02
N LYS A 161 11.06 6.89 -11.91
CA LYS A 161 12.18 7.25 -12.77
C LYS A 161 11.78 7.13 -14.24
N GLY A 162 10.89 6.24 -14.65
CA GLY A 162 10.18 6.46 -15.91
C GLY A 162 9.02 5.51 -16.15
N PRO A 163 8.28 5.69 -17.25
CA PRO A 163 7.06 4.94 -17.53
C PRO A 163 7.31 3.52 -18.05
N TYR A 164 8.55 3.03 -18.13
CA TYR A 164 8.90 1.74 -18.77
C TYR A 164 7.98 0.59 -18.36
N PHE A 165 7.88 0.28 -17.06
CA PHE A 165 7.05 -0.83 -16.60
C PHE A 165 5.56 -0.60 -16.81
N ASN A 166 5.11 0.66 -16.76
CA ASN A 166 3.71 0.99 -17.06
C ASN A 166 3.41 0.78 -18.56
N VAL A 167 4.30 1.23 -19.46
CA VAL A 167 4.20 1.04 -20.91
C VAL A 167 4.11 -0.45 -21.25
N GLU A 168 5.04 -1.26 -20.75
CA GLU A 168 5.06 -2.70 -21.03
C GLU A 168 3.85 -3.42 -20.41
N PHE A 169 3.48 -3.07 -19.18
CA PHE A 169 2.32 -3.66 -18.51
C PHE A 169 1.02 -3.35 -19.26
N MET A 170 0.76 -2.08 -19.56
CA MET A 170 -0.47 -1.65 -20.23
C MET A 170 -0.57 -2.17 -21.66
N HIS A 171 0.54 -2.24 -22.39
CA HIS A 171 0.56 -2.82 -23.73
C HIS A 171 0.30 -4.32 -23.68
N GLY A 172 0.99 -5.03 -22.78
CA GLY A 172 0.80 -6.47 -22.57
C GLY A 172 -0.62 -6.85 -22.13
N HIS A 173 -1.35 -5.91 -21.53
CA HIS A 173 -2.76 -6.07 -21.13
C HIS A 173 -3.75 -5.48 -22.15
N GLY A 174 -3.29 -5.06 -23.33
CA GLY A 174 -4.13 -4.56 -24.42
C GLY A 174 -4.84 -3.24 -24.12
N GLN A 175 -4.30 -2.42 -23.22
CA GLN A 175 -4.94 -1.19 -22.76
C GLN A 175 -4.71 0.01 -23.70
N PHE A 176 -3.81 -0.10 -24.67
CA PHE A 176 -3.61 0.91 -25.70
C PHE A 176 -3.11 0.28 -27.01
N SER A 177 -3.11 1.06 -28.10
CA SER A 177 -2.89 0.52 -29.45
C SER A 177 -1.44 0.13 -29.74
N ASP A 178 -1.24 -0.96 -30.50
CA ASP A 178 0.07 -1.38 -31.02
C ASP A 178 0.79 -0.24 -31.75
N LYS A 179 0.03 0.58 -32.49
CA LYS A 179 0.58 1.76 -33.18
C LYS A 179 1.24 2.72 -32.20
N THR A 180 0.60 3.01 -31.07
CA THR A 180 1.14 3.89 -30.03
C THR A 180 2.36 3.26 -29.36
N TYR A 181 2.33 1.94 -29.11
CA TYR A 181 3.49 1.21 -28.57
C TYR A 181 4.70 1.28 -29.52
N GLU A 182 4.52 0.97 -30.80
CA GLU A 182 5.58 1.06 -31.82
C GLU A 182 6.16 2.48 -31.93
N MET A 183 5.33 3.52 -31.81
CA MET A 183 5.83 4.89 -31.79
C MET A 183 6.64 5.20 -30.54
N ILE A 184 6.23 4.71 -29.37
CA ILE A 184 7.00 4.85 -28.12
C ILE A 184 8.36 4.17 -28.28
N GLN A 185 8.39 2.91 -28.71
CA GLN A 185 9.64 2.14 -28.89
C GLN A 185 10.58 2.78 -29.93
N ALA A 186 10.04 3.47 -30.94
CA ALA A 186 10.82 4.11 -31.99
C ALA A 186 11.31 5.53 -31.65
N LYS A 187 10.68 6.22 -30.68
CA LYS A 187 10.88 7.66 -30.44
C LYS A 187 11.29 8.02 -29.01
N CYS A 188 11.00 7.17 -28.04
CA CYS A 188 11.52 7.28 -26.68
C CYS A 188 12.77 6.41 -26.57
N SER A 189 13.85 6.96 -26.02
CA SER A 189 15.00 6.14 -25.65
C SER A 189 14.67 5.23 -24.45
N GLU A 190 15.37 4.10 -24.33
CA GLU A 190 15.22 3.22 -23.16
C GLU A 190 15.58 3.94 -21.86
N ASP A 191 16.57 4.85 -21.90
CA ASP A 191 16.93 5.70 -20.77
C ASP A 191 15.79 6.66 -20.41
N GLU A 192 15.08 7.24 -21.38
CA GLU A 192 13.91 8.07 -21.08
C GLU A 192 12.79 7.26 -20.42
N LEU A 193 12.56 6.03 -20.90
CA LEU A 193 11.53 5.17 -20.35
C LEU A 193 11.89 4.69 -18.93
N LYS A 194 13.17 4.47 -18.62
CA LYS A 194 13.61 3.97 -17.31
C LYS A 194 13.93 5.07 -16.31
N TYR A 195 14.44 6.21 -16.76
CA TYR A 195 15.11 7.22 -15.92
C TYR A 195 14.52 8.63 -16.01
N GLY A 196 13.70 8.90 -17.02
CA GLY A 196 12.79 10.05 -17.01
C GLY A 196 12.45 10.49 -18.41
N VAL A 197 11.19 10.81 -18.67
CA VAL A 197 10.81 11.35 -19.98
C VAL A 197 11.38 12.77 -20.10
N GLU A 198 12.37 12.94 -20.97
CA GLU A 198 13.09 14.21 -21.13
C GLU A 198 12.67 14.97 -22.40
N THR A 199 12.30 14.26 -23.48
CA THR A 199 11.94 14.91 -24.75
C THR A 199 10.44 15.16 -24.88
N ASP A 200 10.08 16.30 -25.48
CA ASP A 200 8.69 16.65 -25.81
C ASP A 200 8.01 15.58 -26.68
N THR A 201 8.78 14.94 -27.57
CA THR A 201 8.25 13.89 -28.44
C THR A 201 7.86 12.66 -27.64
N CYS A 202 8.72 12.21 -26.72
CA CYS A 202 8.39 11.08 -25.87
C CYS A 202 7.23 11.41 -24.92
N GLN A 203 7.23 12.61 -24.32
CA GLN A 203 6.13 13.03 -23.44
C GLN A 203 4.77 13.02 -24.14
N GLN A 204 4.68 13.53 -25.37
CA GLN A 204 3.43 13.49 -26.14
C GLN A 204 2.93 12.06 -26.43
N LEU A 205 3.85 11.11 -26.60
CA LEU A 205 3.50 9.71 -26.81
C LEU A 205 3.03 9.03 -25.52
N ILE A 206 3.65 9.33 -24.39
CA ILE A 206 3.20 8.86 -23.07
C ILE A 206 1.83 9.47 -22.72
N ASP A 207 1.60 10.76 -22.97
CA ASP A 207 0.30 11.40 -22.79
C ASP A 207 -0.77 10.78 -23.67
N ARG A 208 -0.40 10.38 -24.89
CA ARG A 208 -1.29 9.67 -25.81
C ARG A 208 -1.63 8.28 -25.29
N MET A 209 -0.64 7.53 -24.82
CA MET A 209 -0.86 6.22 -24.18
C MET A 209 -1.83 6.36 -23.00
N ASN A 210 -1.58 7.29 -22.09
CA ASN A 210 -2.43 7.57 -20.92
C ASN A 210 -3.89 7.86 -21.31
N LYS A 211 -4.11 8.61 -22.40
CA LYS A 211 -5.45 8.87 -22.96
C LYS A 211 -6.11 7.63 -23.57
N GLU A 212 -5.33 6.75 -24.20
CA GLU A 212 -5.84 5.49 -24.75
C GLU A 212 -6.22 4.50 -23.64
N VAL A 213 -5.41 4.42 -22.58
CA VAL A 213 -5.67 3.60 -21.38
C VAL A 213 -6.93 4.06 -20.64
N GLY A 214 -7.08 5.38 -20.44
CA GLY A 214 -8.23 5.93 -19.71
C GLY A 214 -8.19 5.65 -18.20
N GLY A 215 -9.35 5.68 -17.56
CA GLY A 215 -9.48 5.43 -16.12
C GLY A 215 -9.60 3.93 -15.82
N TYR A 216 -8.83 3.46 -14.84
CA TYR A 216 -8.85 2.06 -14.39
C TYR A 216 -8.59 1.97 -12.88
N TYR A 217 -8.91 0.81 -12.28
CA TYR A 217 -8.57 0.54 -10.89
C TYR A 217 -7.12 0.05 -10.79
N ALA A 218 -6.25 0.88 -10.23
CA ALA A 218 -4.80 0.65 -10.27
C ALA A 218 -4.31 -0.58 -9.48
N TYR A 219 -5.10 -1.04 -8.51
CA TYR A 219 -4.76 -2.23 -7.71
C TYR A 219 -5.27 -3.54 -8.34
N ASN A 220 -6.24 -3.46 -9.26
CA ASN A 220 -6.72 -4.60 -10.04
C ASN A 220 -7.34 -4.12 -11.36
N LEU A 221 -6.57 -4.20 -12.45
CA LEU A 221 -6.93 -3.67 -13.78
C LEU A 221 -8.27 -4.19 -14.32
N TYR A 222 -8.66 -5.39 -13.94
CA TYR A 222 -9.86 -6.07 -14.44
C TYR A 222 -11.05 -5.98 -13.48
N ASP A 223 -10.90 -5.28 -12.37
CA ASP A 223 -11.99 -5.06 -11.44
C ASP A 223 -12.87 -3.89 -11.85
N ASP A 224 -14.06 -3.86 -11.27
CA ASP A 224 -14.91 -2.70 -11.37
C ASP A 224 -14.27 -1.55 -10.59
N CYS A 225 -14.10 -0.42 -11.29
CA CYS A 225 -13.73 0.79 -10.60
C CYS A 225 -14.98 1.46 -10.04
N TRP A 226 -15.17 1.37 -8.73
CA TRP A 226 -16.29 2.00 -8.04
C TRP A 226 -15.99 3.46 -7.71
N TYR A 227 -16.90 4.35 -8.11
CA TYR A 227 -16.94 5.77 -7.72
C TYR A 227 -17.90 6.02 -6.55
N GLU A 228 -18.13 5.02 -5.69
CA GLU A 228 -19.10 5.15 -4.61
C GLU A 228 -18.54 5.97 -3.44
N ASN A 229 -18.80 7.27 -3.46
CA ASN A 229 -18.98 8.08 -2.25
C ASN A 229 -20.32 7.73 -1.56
N ASP A 230 -20.63 6.45 -1.33
CA ASP A 230 -21.85 6.08 -0.61
C ASP A 230 -21.60 5.99 0.91
N LEU A 231 -21.28 7.15 1.46
CA LEU A 231 -21.91 7.64 2.69
C LEU A 231 -22.62 8.97 2.35
N ASP A 232 -23.72 8.83 1.61
CA ASP A 232 -24.80 9.81 1.34
C ASP A 232 -24.42 11.04 0.48
N MET A 233 -25.06 11.18 -0.70
CA MET A 233 -25.02 12.44 -1.45
C MET A 233 -26.34 12.80 -2.16
N ALA A 234 -26.99 13.80 -1.57
CA ALA A 234 -27.72 14.81 -2.35
C ALA A 234 -26.82 15.40 -3.45
N TYR A 235 -27.36 15.41 -4.66
CA TYR A 235 -26.74 15.87 -5.91
C TYR A 235 -26.28 17.34 -5.86
N HIS A 236 -25.00 17.61 -6.17
CA HIS A 236 -24.47 18.96 -6.37
C HIS A 236 -23.85 19.12 -7.79
N PRO A 237 -24.44 19.96 -8.66
CA PRO A 237 -24.19 19.91 -10.11
C PRO A 237 -22.94 20.65 -10.63
N ASN A 238 -22.04 21.16 -9.78
CA ASN A 238 -20.92 21.99 -10.26
C ASN A 238 -19.62 21.78 -9.46
N ARG A 239 -18.78 20.83 -9.87
CA ARG A 239 -17.33 20.90 -9.66
C ARG A 239 -16.57 20.28 -10.84
N SER A 240 -15.76 21.10 -11.48
CA SER A 240 -14.66 20.69 -12.34
C SER A 240 -13.52 20.16 -11.47
N TYR A 241 -13.18 18.87 -11.59
CA TYR A 241 -12.06 18.25 -10.90
C TYR A 241 -10.91 18.02 -11.89
N TRP A 242 -9.83 18.77 -11.73
CA TRP A 242 -8.50 18.46 -12.25
C TRP A 242 -7.56 18.39 -11.05
N GLY A 243 -6.98 17.22 -10.81
CA GLY A 243 -6.00 16.94 -9.75
C GLY A 243 -6.54 16.05 -8.61
N PRO A 244 -5.69 15.18 -8.02
CA PRO A 244 -6.07 14.36 -6.88
C PRO A 244 -6.46 15.29 -5.71
N PRO A 245 -7.63 15.10 -5.08
CA PRO A 245 -8.03 15.94 -3.97
C PRO A 245 -7.06 15.74 -2.78
N PRO A 246 -6.73 16.80 -2.03
CA PRO A 246 -6.09 16.63 -0.73
C PRO A 246 -7.07 15.90 0.18
N LEU A 247 -6.69 14.72 0.67
CA LEU A 247 -7.43 13.94 1.64
C LEU A 247 -7.57 14.76 2.93
N THR A 248 -8.76 15.35 3.11
CA THR A 248 -9.27 15.77 4.41
C THR A 248 -10.67 15.18 4.52
N THR A 249 -10.77 14.01 5.13
CA THR A 249 -12.05 13.54 5.65
C THR A 249 -12.35 14.36 6.91
N ARG A 250 -13.59 14.81 7.02
CA ARG A 250 -14.09 15.50 8.22
C ARG A 250 -13.88 14.58 9.42
N GLY A 251 -13.47 15.21 10.53
CA GLY A 251 -12.96 14.55 11.72
C GLY A 251 -13.80 13.38 12.21
N ASP A 252 -13.15 12.23 12.28
CA ASP A 252 -13.29 11.19 13.30
C ASP A 252 -12.07 10.24 13.18
N GLY A 253 -10.90 10.74 13.61
CA GLY A 253 -9.87 9.97 14.33
C GLY A 253 -9.20 8.72 13.73
N PHE A 254 -9.46 8.29 12.50
CA PHE A 254 -8.74 7.15 11.89
C PHE A 254 -8.29 7.45 10.46
N ASP A 255 -7.14 8.13 10.33
CA ASP A 255 -6.42 8.23 9.06
C ASP A 255 -5.64 6.92 8.82
N ALA A 256 -6.32 5.93 8.25
CA ALA A 256 -5.67 4.86 7.51
C ALA A 256 -5.86 5.15 6.02
N ALA A 257 -4.82 4.93 5.21
CA ALA A 257 -4.96 4.92 3.75
C ALA A 257 -5.98 3.84 3.37
N LEU A 258 -7.25 4.24 3.18
CA LEU A 258 -8.30 3.40 2.64
C LEU A 258 -8.09 3.30 1.13
N ASN A 259 -8.39 2.13 0.55
CA ASN A 259 -8.30 1.85 -0.88
C ASN A 259 -9.39 2.56 -1.71
N ASP A 260 -10.03 3.59 -1.17
CA ASP A 260 -10.97 4.45 -1.89
C ASP A 260 -10.18 5.41 -2.78
N TYR A 261 -9.38 4.85 -3.70
CA TYR A 261 -8.86 5.61 -4.82
C TYR A 261 -10.00 5.75 -5.84
N PRO A 262 -10.50 6.97 -6.12
CA PRO A 262 -11.41 7.16 -7.24
C PRO A 262 -10.69 6.72 -8.52
N CYS A 263 -11.44 6.33 -9.57
CA CYS A 263 -10.84 6.00 -10.86
C CYS A 263 -10.07 7.22 -11.38
N GLY A 264 -8.78 7.22 -11.07
CA GLY A 264 -7.81 8.22 -11.42
C GLY A 264 -6.95 7.57 -12.47
N GLY A 265 -7.41 7.65 -13.72
CA GLY A 265 -6.46 7.60 -14.81
C GLY A 265 -5.40 8.70 -14.61
N PRO A 266 -4.17 8.50 -15.13
CA PRO A 266 -3.08 9.46 -15.01
C PRO A 266 -3.44 10.87 -15.48
#